data_AF-A0AAD6LYN8-F1
#
_entry.id   AF-A0AAD6LYN8-F1
#
_cell.length_a   1.000
_cell.length_b   1.000
_cell.length_c   1.000
_cell.angle_alpha   90.00
_cell.angle_beta   90.00
_cell.angle_gamma   90.00
#
_symmetry.space_group_name_H-M   'P 1'
#
loop_
_entity.id
_entity.type
_entity.pdbx_description
1 polymer ?
#
loop_
_entity_poly.entity_id
_entity_poly.type
_entity_poly.pdbx_seq_one_letter_code
_entity_poly.pdbx_strand_id
1 'polypeptide(L)' 'MKHFLTLLAIAFMIIMASTYGEVEAVPDNCVKPCVGVYDDARCMADCRKQSFRSGKCERRLKIPLCCCSIVG' A
#
# COMPACT_ATOMS: atom_id res chain seq x y z
N MET A 1 -41.39 14.84 -10.94
CA MET A 1 -40.11 14.96 -11.68
C MET A 1 -38.92 15.36 -10.81
N LYS A 2 -39.05 16.24 -9.79
CA LYS A 2 -37.93 16.64 -8.92
C LYS A 2 -37.31 15.50 -8.09
N HIS A 3 -38.11 14.60 -7.53
CA HIS A 3 -37.61 13.48 -6.70
C HIS A 3 -36.79 12.45 -7.47
N PHE A 4 -37.04 12.30 -8.78
CA PHE A 4 -36.33 11.33 -9.61
C PHE A 4 -34.89 11.78 -9.89
N LEU A 5 -34.67 13.08 -10.10
CA LEU A 5 -33.32 13.64 -10.23
C LEU A 5 -32.50 13.48 -8.95
N THR A 6 -33.14 13.60 -7.78
CA THR A 6 -32.46 13.47 -6.49
C THR A 6 -31.95 12.05 -6.27
N LEU A 7 -32.76 11.04 -6.61
CA LEU A 7 -32.38 9.63 -6.47
C LEU A 7 -31.22 9.25 -7.40
N LEU A 8 -31.21 9.76 -8.63
CA LEU A 8 -30.11 9.57 -9.59
C LEU A 8 -28.81 10.18 -9.09
N ALA A 9 -28.85 11.37 -8.49
CA ALA A 9 -27.67 12.02 -7.94
C ALA A 9 -27.08 11.25 -6.73
N ILE A 10 -27.94 10.72 -5.85
CA ILE A 10 -27.51 9.91 -4.71
C ILE A 10 -26.87 8.61 -5.18
N ALA A 11 -27.46 7.93 -6.17
CA ALA A 11 -26.89 6.72 -6.75
C ALA A 11 -25.50 6.97 -7.36
N PHE A 12 -25.31 8.11 -8.03
CA PHE A 12 -24.02 8.46 -8.62
C PHE A 12 -22.93 8.73 -7.56
N MET A 13 -23.29 9.37 -6.44
CA MET A 13 -22.37 9.60 -5.32
C MET A 13 -21.94 8.29 -4.66
N ILE A 14 -22.85 7.32 -4.51
CA ILE A 14 -22.54 6.00 -3.94
C ILE A 14 -21.55 5.22 -4.84
N ILE A 15 -21.72 5.32 -6.17
CA ILE A 15 -20.85 4.63 -7.12
C ILE A 15 -19.44 5.24 -7.11
N MET A 16 -19.31 6.57 -7.08
CA MET A 16 -17.98 7.23 -6.99
C MET A 16 -17.24 6.93 -5.69
N ALA A 17 -17.94 6.74 -4.57
CA ALA A 17 -17.32 6.31 -3.32
C ALA A 17 -16.74 4.88 -3.41
N SER A 18 -17.34 4.03 -4.24
CA SER A 18 -16.95 2.62 -4.41
C SER A 18 -15.76 2.42 -5.36
N THR A 19 -15.44 3.42 -6.19
CA THR A 19 -14.33 3.36 -7.16
C THR A 19 -13.00 3.88 -6.62
N TYR A 20 -12.94 4.29 -5.35
CA TYR A 20 -11.68 4.37 -4.62
C TYR A 20 -11.24 2.93 -4.34
N GLY A 21 -10.82 2.27 -5.42
CA GLY A 21 -10.30 0.93 -5.41
C GLY A 21 -9.28 0.82 -4.31
N GLU A 22 -9.38 -0.27 -3.56
CA GLU A 22 -8.48 -0.71 -2.51
C GLU A 22 -7.07 -0.17 -2.76
N VAL A 23 -6.80 0.99 -2.18
CA VAL A 23 -5.43 1.45 -2.00
C VAL A 23 -4.97 0.50 -0.91
N GLU A 24 -4.42 -0.65 -1.33
CA GLU A 24 -3.72 -1.54 -0.42
C GLU A 24 -2.81 -0.63 0.39
N ALA A 25 -3.18 -0.43 1.66
CA ALA A 25 -2.53 0.54 2.51
C ALA A 25 -1.07 0.09 2.57
N VAL A 26 -0.21 0.81 1.86
CA VAL A 26 1.22 0.54 1.89
C VAL A 26 1.60 0.74 3.34
N PRO A 27 2.04 -0.32 4.04
CA PRO A 27 2.37 -0.21 5.46
C PRO A 27 3.37 0.94 5.65
N ASP A 28 3.19 1.78 6.67
CA ASP A 28 4.00 3.00 6.90
C ASP A 28 5.52 2.73 6.96
N ASN A 29 5.89 1.47 7.20
CA ASN A 29 7.25 0.98 7.27
C ASN A 29 7.81 0.45 5.93
N CYS A 30 7.08 0.57 4.82
CA CYS A 30 7.51 0.17 3.48
C CYS A 30 8.04 1.37 2.70
N VAL A 31 9.35 1.41 2.48
CA VAL A 31 10.05 2.65 2.09
C VAL A 31 10.65 2.63 0.68
N LYS A 32 10.91 1.45 0.10
CA LYS A 32 11.69 1.35 -1.14
C LYS A 32 11.29 0.17 -2.02
N PRO A 33 11.23 0.30 -3.36
CA PRO A 33 10.96 -0.82 -4.25
C PRO A 33 12.02 -1.92 -4.19
N CYS A 34 11.57 -3.17 -4.16
CA CYS A 34 12.40 -4.36 -4.31
C CYS A 34 12.45 -4.82 -5.76
N VAL A 35 13.28 -4.15 -6.56
CA VAL A 35 13.45 -4.42 -7.99
C VAL A 35 14.92 -4.69 -8.34
N GLY A 36 15.14 -5.48 -9.38
CA GLY A 36 16.48 -5.84 -9.86
C GLY A 36 17.30 -6.58 -8.81
N VAL A 37 18.45 -6.02 -8.44
CA VAL A 37 19.37 -6.59 -7.44
C VAL A 37 18.99 -6.26 -5.99
N TYR A 38 17.90 -5.50 -5.78
CA TYR A 38 17.44 -5.14 -4.44
C TYR A 38 16.50 -6.22 -3.88
N ASP A 39 17.11 -7.18 -3.17
CA ASP A 39 16.48 -8.37 -2.59
C ASP A 39 16.25 -8.25 -1.07
N ASP A 40 15.75 -9.33 -0.46
CA ASP A 40 15.48 -9.41 0.98
C ASP A 40 16.74 -9.14 1.83
N ALA A 41 17.91 -9.58 1.36
CA ALA A 41 19.16 -9.38 2.09
C ALA A 41 19.57 -7.89 2.13
N ARG A 42 19.47 -7.19 0.99
CA ARG A 42 19.71 -5.74 0.92
C ARG A 42 18.64 -4.96 1.68
N CYS A 43 17.37 -5.36 1.56
CA CYS A 43 16.28 -4.78 2.32
C CYS A 43 16.53 -4.88 3.83
N MET A 44 16.87 -6.07 4.33
CA MET A 44 17.20 -6.28 5.74
C MET A 44 18.39 -5.43 6.19
N ALA A 45 19.46 -5.37 5.38
CA ALA A 45 20.65 -4.58 5.72
C ALA A 45 20.33 -3.08 5.82
N ASP A 46 19.52 -2.53 4.91
CA ASP A 46 19.14 -1.12 4.92
C ASP A 46 18.13 -0.79 6.03
N CYS A 47 17.22 -1.70 6.37
CA CYS A 47 16.33 -1.55 7.53
C CYS A 47 17.13 -1.54 8.84
N ARG A 48 18.16 -2.39 8.98
CA ARG A 48 19.03 -2.40 10.18
C ARG A 48 19.85 -1.12 10.34
N LYS A 49 20.29 -0.49 9.25
CA LYS A 49 20.95 0.83 9.30
C LYS A 49 20.03 1.93 9.83
N GLN A 50 18.72 1.75 9.67
CA GLN A 50 17.68 2.66 10.17
C GLN A 50 17.14 2.23 11.55
N SER A 51 17.86 1.39 12.27
CA SER A 51 17.50 0.93 13.62
C SER A 51 16.27 0.01 13.70
N PHE A 52 15.82 -0.58 12.58
CA PHE A 52 14.83 -1.66 12.59
C PHE A 52 15.49 -3.02 12.83
N ARG A 53 14.74 -4.00 13.37
CA ARG A 53 15.28 -5.35 13.65
C ARG A 53 15.35 -6.23 12.41
N SER A 54 14.38 -6.08 11.52
CA SER A 54 14.23 -6.89 10.32
C SER A 54 13.76 -6.04 9.13
N GLY A 55 13.88 -6.61 7.94
CA GLY A 55 13.36 -6.02 6.70
C GLY A 55 13.13 -7.13 5.69
N LYS A 56 12.02 -7.05 4.95
CA LYS A 56 11.71 -8.01 3.90
C LYS A 56 10.98 -7.33 2.74
N CYS A 57 11.18 -7.85 1.53
CA CYS A 57 10.40 -7.43 0.39
C CYS A 57 8.99 -8.04 0.48
N GLU A 58 7.99 -7.20 0.73
CA GLU A 58 6.58 -7.55 0.61
C GLU A 58 6.22 -7.61 -0.87
N ARG A 59 5.86 -8.81 -1.35
CA ARG A 59 5.58 -9.08 -2.76
C ARG A 59 4.08 -9.20 -3.05
N ARG A 60 3.23 -9.15 -2.02
CA ARG A 60 1.78 -9.14 -2.17
C ARG A 60 1.27 -7.82 -2.77
N LEU A 61 2.03 -6.75 -2.58
CA LEU A 61 1.75 -5.44 -3.17
C LEU A 61 1.97 -5.46 -4.69
N LYS A 62 1.16 -4.69 -5.43
CA LYS A 62 1.31 -4.49 -6.89
C LYS A 62 2.74 -4.14 -7.32
N ILE A 63 3.46 -3.41 -6.46
CA ILE A 63 4.89 -3.16 -6.59
C ILE A 63 5.55 -3.76 -5.36
N PRO A 64 6.52 -4.69 -5.50
CA PRO A 64 7.18 -5.25 -4.35
C PRO A 64 7.96 -4.15 -3.63
N LEU A 65 7.70 -3.97 -2.33
CA LEU A 65 8.34 -2.95 -1.49
C LEU A 65 9.09 -3.59 -0.33
N CYS A 66 10.22 -2.99 0.04
CA CYS A 66 10.96 -3.31 1.25
C CYS A 66 10.28 -2.69 2.46
N CYS A 67 9.85 -3.55 3.38
CA CYS A 67 9.14 -3.19 4.59
C CYS A 67 9.99 -3.53 5.82
N CYS A 68 10.25 -2.55 6.68
CA CYS A 68 11.11 -2.66 7.85
C CYS A 68 10.30 -2.97 9.11
N SER A 69 10.69 -3.95 9.92
CA SER A 69 9.96 -4.29 11.15
C SER A 69 10.84 -4.18 12.39
N ILE A 70 10.25 -3.65 13.46
CA ILE A 70 10.86 -3.66 14.80
C ILE A 70 10.71 -5.03 15.50
N VAL A 71 9.84 -5.90 14.96
CA VAL A 71 9.65 -7.28 15.39
C VAL A 71 10.38 -8.19 14.39
N GLY A 72 11.32 -8.99 14.90
CA GLY A 72 12.15 -9.90 14.11
C GLY A 72 11.64 -11.32 14.15
#